data_AF-A0A2T0K170-F1
#
_entry.id   AF-A0A2T0K170-F1
#
_cell.length_a   1.000
_cell.length_b   1.000
_cell.length_c   1.000
_cell.angle_alpha   90.00
_cell.angle_beta   90.00
_cell.angle_gamma   90.00
#
_symmetry.space_group_name_H-M   'P 1'
#
loop_
_entity.id
_entity.type
_entity.pdbx_description
1 polymer ?
#
loop_
_entity_poly.entity_id
_entity_poly.type
_entity_poly.pdbx_seq_one_letter_code
_entity_poly.pdbx_strand_id
1 'polypeptide(L)'
;MITLTEAEQIATGWAHRQSIRRGYVCTPFVEELTLGYAVSMLLPPEVRTEPGADVTTVIDRETGRLSHWPPAPATELDRRYTERRDTAVGSHRTSDPVAELRREAYRRVSPSVAAHLTLGGRLFQARGAKGDQELRHHRIVAALLAAVPPEDTARGAERHAELLVVSDVLQEADRTRAASGLDPLTLGEARTLLGQGRIETFHIRESGDPYGGRPATFCATCADVLLDLTVIGDADRAHPKIGRPSPGLDHEPGRFPDEVAWALAADGWGPSTGEKRERDGLRAVERIERSPGGEFTLEAFPAARAAFAEFYDTGLSINGPGVAQRVRWFQLGSGGLYHLADPLHELGALVGARMFPLGREGFDEAIVAIDEHGRVFSLDQGGEWFVGETLDEAIVALATGLPAARIHDDGTWTAPAEGGRR
;
A
#
# COMPACT_ATOMS: atom_id res chain seq x y z
N MET A 1 -20.24 -14.46 -1.45
CA MET A 1 -21.02 -13.81 -2.53
C MET A 1 -21.37 -12.40 -2.10
N ILE A 2 -21.32 -11.47 -3.04
CA ILE A 2 -21.77 -10.08 -2.87
C ILE A 2 -23.30 -10.05 -2.92
N THR A 3 -23.93 -9.33 -2.00
CA THR A 3 -25.37 -9.06 -1.96
C THR A 3 -25.70 -7.75 -2.66
N LEU A 4 -26.99 -7.52 -2.99
CA LEU A 4 -27.43 -6.26 -3.59
C LEU A 4 -27.12 -5.07 -2.68
N THR A 5 -27.38 -5.20 -1.39
CA THR A 5 -27.08 -4.16 -0.40
C THR A 5 -25.59 -3.84 -0.34
N GLU A 6 -24.71 -4.84 -0.39
CA GLU A 6 -23.26 -4.61 -0.46
C GLU A 6 -22.88 -3.90 -1.78
N ALA A 7 -23.45 -4.30 -2.91
CA ALA A 7 -23.20 -3.65 -4.20
C ALA A 7 -23.63 -2.17 -4.21
N GLU A 8 -24.78 -1.84 -3.61
CA GLU A 8 -25.26 -0.46 -3.43
C GLU A 8 -24.33 0.36 -2.53
N GLN A 9 -23.82 -0.23 -1.44
CA GLN A 9 -22.86 0.42 -0.55
C GLN A 9 -21.53 0.69 -1.26
N ILE A 10 -20.99 -0.30 -1.98
CA ILE A 10 -19.78 -0.17 -2.79
C ILE A 10 -19.96 0.93 -3.84
N ALA A 11 -21.08 0.91 -4.57
CA ALA A 11 -21.39 1.90 -5.60
C ALA A 11 -21.49 3.32 -5.01
N THR A 12 -22.06 3.46 -3.81
CA THR A 12 -22.11 4.73 -3.07
C THR A 12 -20.73 5.26 -2.75
N GLY A 13 -19.83 4.41 -2.22
CA GLY A 13 -18.43 4.79 -1.98
C GLY A 13 -17.70 5.21 -3.25
N TRP A 14 -17.93 4.52 -4.37
CA TRP A 14 -17.37 4.90 -5.68
C TRP A 14 -17.89 6.23 -6.18
N ALA A 15 -19.20 6.45 -6.14
CA ALA A 15 -19.84 7.67 -6.60
C ALA A 15 -19.39 8.89 -5.80
N HIS A 16 -19.24 8.74 -4.48
CA HIS A 16 -18.69 9.74 -3.60
C HIS A 16 -17.27 10.15 -4.01
N ARG A 17 -16.36 9.18 -4.18
CA ARG A 17 -14.99 9.45 -4.64
C ARG A 17 -14.91 10.05 -6.04
N GLN A 18 -15.78 9.61 -6.95
CA GLN A 18 -15.87 10.21 -8.29
C GLN A 18 -16.38 11.65 -8.22
N SER A 19 -17.30 11.95 -7.30
CA SER A 19 -17.81 13.31 -7.12
C SER A 19 -16.71 14.28 -6.71
N ILE A 20 -15.87 13.86 -5.76
CA ILE A 20 -14.70 14.63 -5.30
C ILE A 20 -13.71 14.84 -6.46
N ARG A 21 -13.38 13.76 -7.19
CA ARG A 21 -12.43 13.83 -8.31
C ARG A 21 -12.92 14.72 -9.46
N ARG A 22 -14.21 14.63 -9.79
CA ARG A 22 -14.82 15.32 -10.94
C ARG A 22 -15.28 16.75 -10.61
N GLY A 23 -15.43 17.08 -9.33
CA GLY A 23 -15.88 18.40 -8.87
C GLY A 23 -17.39 18.64 -9.00
N TYR A 24 -18.17 17.58 -9.25
CA TYR A 24 -19.64 17.63 -9.32
C TYR A 24 -20.23 16.32 -8.80
N VAL A 25 -21.48 16.37 -8.32
CA VAL A 25 -22.14 15.21 -7.71
C VAL A 25 -22.37 14.11 -8.75
N CYS A 26 -21.88 12.91 -8.46
CA CYS A 26 -22.16 11.67 -9.17
C CYS A 26 -23.08 10.81 -8.28
N THR A 27 -24.17 10.30 -8.85
CA THR A 27 -25.09 9.40 -8.13
C THR A 27 -24.93 7.99 -8.69
N PRO A 28 -24.74 6.95 -7.85
CA PRO A 28 -24.67 5.59 -8.36
C PRO A 28 -26.06 5.12 -8.78
N PHE A 29 -26.11 4.31 -9.82
CA PHE A 29 -27.28 3.53 -10.19
C PHE A 29 -26.88 2.07 -10.31
N VAL A 30 -27.55 1.21 -9.53
CA VAL A 30 -27.25 -0.22 -9.43
C VAL A 30 -28.42 -1.01 -9.99
N GLU A 31 -28.14 -1.88 -10.96
CA GLU A 31 -29.10 -2.80 -11.55
C GLU A 31 -28.66 -4.24 -11.29
N GLU A 32 -29.59 -5.07 -10.84
CA GLU A 32 -29.32 -6.49 -10.63
C GLU A 32 -29.30 -7.25 -11.96
N LEU A 33 -28.22 -7.98 -12.19
CA LEU A 33 -28.03 -8.89 -13.32
C LEU A 33 -28.15 -10.35 -12.84
N THR A 34 -28.26 -11.28 -13.78
CA THR A 34 -28.35 -12.72 -13.48
C THR A 34 -27.13 -13.20 -12.68
N LEU A 35 -25.93 -12.75 -13.04
CA LEU A 35 -24.65 -13.20 -12.46
C LEU A 35 -23.91 -12.11 -11.67
N GLY A 36 -24.53 -10.95 -11.43
CA GLY A 36 -23.84 -9.81 -10.82
C GLY A 36 -24.69 -8.57 -10.65
N TYR A 37 -24.02 -7.43 -10.53
CA TYR A 37 -24.64 -6.12 -10.37
C TYR A 37 -23.98 -5.13 -11.32
N ALA A 38 -24.77 -4.45 -12.15
CA ALA A 38 -24.29 -3.38 -13.02
C ALA A 38 -24.35 -2.05 -12.26
N VAL A 39 -23.22 -1.36 -12.19
CA VAL A 39 -23.07 -0.05 -11.55
C VAL A 39 -22.73 0.99 -12.60
N SER A 40 -23.60 1.97 -12.78
CA SER A 40 -23.37 3.14 -13.62
C SER A 40 -23.42 4.43 -12.79
N MET A 41 -22.82 5.50 -13.31
CA MET A 41 -22.82 6.81 -12.66
C MET A 41 -23.77 7.72 -13.40
N LEU A 42 -24.81 8.19 -12.71
CA LEU A 42 -25.69 9.24 -13.20
C LEU A 42 -24.98 10.58 -13.01
N LEU A 43 -24.68 11.23 -14.13
CA LEU A 43 -24.04 12.53 -14.18
C LEU A 43 -25.07 13.65 -14.30
N PRO A 44 -24.75 14.89 -13.84
CA PRO A 44 -25.61 16.04 -14.05
C PRO A 44 -25.87 16.28 -15.55
N PRO A 45 -27.09 16.70 -15.96
CA PRO A 45 -27.47 16.87 -17.38
C PRO A 45 -26.57 17.84 -18.16
N GLU A 46 -25.93 18.78 -17.47
CA GLU A 46 -25.08 19.81 -18.05
C GLU A 46 -23.67 19.30 -18.38
N VAL A 47 -23.28 18.14 -17.84
CA VAL A 47 -21.95 17.54 -18.04
C VAL A 47 -21.92 16.81 -19.37
N ARG A 48 -20.98 17.19 -20.24
CA ARG A 48 -20.68 16.43 -21.46
C ARG A 48 -19.71 15.30 -21.14
N THR A 49 -20.07 14.10 -21.56
CA THR A 49 -19.30 12.87 -21.31
C THR A 49 -18.24 12.71 -22.38
N GLU A 50 -16.98 12.55 -21.98
CA GLU A 50 -15.94 12.12 -22.92
C GLU A 50 -16.14 10.65 -23.31
N PRO A 51 -15.84 10.24 -24.55
CA PRO A 51 -15.89 8.84 -24.95
C PRO A 51 -15.05 7.96 -24.02
N GLY A 52 -15.66 6.94 -23.41
CA GLY A 52 -15.02 6.04 -22.45
C GLY A 52 -15.03 6.50 -20.99
N ALA A 53 -15.52 7.72 -20.69
CA ALA A 53 -15.66 8.22 -19.31
C ALA A 53 -16.88 7.64 -18.58
N ASP A 54 -17.87 7.16 -19.33
CA ASP A 54 -19.08 6.51 -18.83
C ASP A 54 -19.02 5.04 -19.22
N VAL A 55 -18.38 4.23 -18.39
CA VAL A 55 -18.42 2.77 -18.48
C VAL A 55 -19.31 2.24 -17.37
N THR A 56 -20.10 1.21 -17.67
CA THR A 56 -20.82 0.46 -16.65
C THR A 56 -19.86 -0.56 -16.05
N THR A 57 -19.70 -0.53 -14.72
CA THR A 57 -18.88 -1.51 -14.00
C THR A 57 -19.78 -2.64 -13.52
N VAL A 58 -19.49 -3.87 -13.90
CA VAL A 58 -20.20 -5.05 -13.40
C VAL A 58 -19.41 -5.67 -12.26
N ILE A 59 -20.07 -5.85 -11.11
CA ILE A 59 -19.60 -6.61 -9.95
C ILE A 59 -20.11 -8.04 -10.06
N ASP A 60 -19.20 -9.01 -10.20
CA ASP A 60 -19.56 -10.43 -10.18
C ASP A 60 -20.09 -10.83 -8.79
N ARG A 61 -21.25 -11.50 -8.75
CA ARG A 61 -21.92 -11.88 -7.50
C ARG A 61 -21.11 -12.89 -6.69
N GLU A 62 -20.48 -13.84 -7.35
CA GLU A 62 -19.80 -14.94 -6.66
C GLU A 62 -18.39 -14.56 -6.26
N THR A 63 -17.66 -13.95 -7.19
CA THR A 63 -16.22 -13.73 -7.07
C THR A 63 -15.86 -12.31 -6.64
N GLY A 64 -16.81 -11.37 -6.63
CA GLY A 64 -16.52 -9.95 -6.37
C GLY A 64 -15.59 -9.32 -7.40
N ARG A 65 -15.53 -9.85 -8.63
CA ARG A 65 -14.64 -9.30 -9.66
C ARG A 65 -15.31 -8.18 -10.42
N LEU A 66 -14.52 -7.16 -10.73
CA LEU A 66 -14.95 -6.03 -11.53
C LEU A 66 -14.64 -6.27 -13.01
N SER A 67 -15.57 -5.83 -13.85
CA SER A 67 -15.37 -5.72 -15.30
C SER A 67 -16.04 -4.46 -15.82
N HIS A 68 -15.46 -3.83 -16.83
CA HIS A 68 -15.95 -2.56 -17.36
C HIS A 68 -16.54 -2.77 -18.75
N TRP A 69 -17.74 -2.23 -18.96
CA TRP A 69 -18.56 -2.45 -20.14
C TRP A 69 -19.02 -1.11 -20.72
N PRO A 70 -19.15 -0.99 -22.05
CA PRO A 70 -19.85 0.14 -22.64
C PRO A 70 -21.28 0.24 -22.10
N PRO A 71 -21.83 1.45 -21.91
CA PRO A 71 -23.21 1.63 -21.48
C PRO A 71 -24.18 0.93 -22.43
N ALA A 72 -25.13 0.19 -21.88
CA ALA A 72 -26.17 -0.51 -22.61
C ALA A 72 -27.38 -0.73 -21.68
N PRO A 73 -28.59 -0.95 -22.22
CA PRO A 73 -29.74 -1.37 -21.42
C PRO A 73 -29.43 -2.64 -20.63
N ALA A 74 -29.95 -2.75 -19.40
CA ALA A 74 -29.63 -3.85 -18.49
C ALA A 74 -29.84 -5.24 -19.10
N THR A 75 -30.90 -5.46 -19.87
CA THR A 75 -31.18 -6.75 -20.52
C THR A 75 -30.11 -7.15 -21.54
N GLU A 76 -29.57 -6.17 -22.28
CA GLU A 76 -28.48 -6.41 -23.21
C GLU A 76 -27.15 -6.63 -22.49
N LEU A 77 -26.88 -5.84 -21.45
CA LEU A 77 -25.69 -6.00 -20.61
C LEU A 77 -25.68 -7.37 -19.91
N ASP A 78 -26.82 -7.82 -19.37
CA ASP A 78 -26.97 -9.11 -18.70
C ASP A 78 -26.63 -10.27 -19.64
N ARG A 79 -27.18 -10.25 -20.86
CA ARG A 79 -26.87 -11.24 -21.89
C ARG A 79 -25.38 -11.22 -22.25
N ARG A 80 -24.84 -10.03 -22.54
CA ARG A 80 -23.44 -9.84 -22.95
C ARG A 80 -22.45 -10.26 -21.86
N TYR A 81 -22.79 -10.01 -20.60
CA TYR A 81 -21.99 -10.37 -19.43
C TYR A 81 -22.05 -11.89 -19.21
N THR A 82 -23.24 -12.47 -19.23
CA THR A 82 -23.45 -13.92 -19.08
C THR A 82 -22.65 -14.72 -20.12
N GLU A 83 -22.69 -14.30 -21.39
CA GLU A 83 -21.94 -14.96 -22.48
C GLU A 83 -20.41 -14.86 -22.34
N ARG A 84 -19.91 -13.86 -21.60
CA ARG A 84 -18.48 -13.53 -21.52
C ARG A 84 -17.95 -13.54 -20.09
N ARG A 85 -18.72 -14.08 -19.14
CA ARG A 85 -18.40 -14.03 -17.72
C ARG A 85 -17.01 -14.62 -17.45
N ASP A 86 -16.72 -15.79 -18.01
CA ASP A 86 -15.43 -16.46 -17.78
C ASP A 86 -14.24 -15.61 -18.25
N THR A 87 -14.39 -14.88 -19.35
CA THR A 87 -13.36 -13.94 -19.83
C THR A 87 -13.29 -12.68 -18.96
N ALA A 88 -14.42 -12.16 -18.50
CA ALA A 88 -14.51 -10.91 -17.72
C ALA A 88 -14.05 -11.08 -16.27
N VAL A 89 -14.47 -12.17 -15.65
CA VAL A 89 -14.11 -12.63 -14.31
C VAL A 89 -12.77 -13.37 -14.33
N GLY A 90 -12.15 -13.55 -15.50
CA GLY A 90 -10.78 -14.04 -15.67
C GLY A 90 -10.36 -15.14 -14.69
N SER A 91 -9.09 -15.13 -14.30
CA SER A 91 -8.53 -16.16 -13.43
C SER A 91 -8.56 -15.87 -11.93
N HIS A 92 -8.14 -16.90 -11.17
CA HIS A 92 -7.87 -16.83 -9.74
C HIS A 92 -6.98 -15.62 -9.42
N ARG A 93 -7.33 -14.95 -8.33
CA ARG A 93 -6.59 -13.82 -7.77
C ARG A 93 -5.91 -14.28 -6.49
N THR A 94 -4.66 -13.90 -6.36
CA THR A 94 -3.86 -14.14 -5.15
C THR A 94 -4.45 -13.40 -3.96
N SER A 95 -4.91 -12.16 -4.16
CA SER A 95 -5.73 -11.42 -3.20
C SER A 95 -7.22 -11.80 -3.33
N ASP A 96 -7.98 -11.60 -2.27
CA ASP A 96 -9.44 -11.84 -2.27
C ASP A 96 -10.18 -10.60 -2.83
N PRO A 97 -10.78 -10.68 -4.04
CA PRO A 97 -11.47 -9.54 -4.63
C PRO A 97 -12.70 -9.10 -3.82
N VAL A 98 -13.36 -10.02 -3.12
CA VAL A 98 -14.52 -9.68 -2.27
C VAL A 98 -14.06 -8.85 -1.07
N ALA A 99 -12.94 -9.23 -0.44
CA ALA A 99 -12.35 -8.47 0.67
C ALA A 99 -11.90 -7.08 0.21
N GLU A 100 -11.22 -6.98 -0.94
CA GLU A 100 -10.83 -5.69 -1.53
C GLU A 100 -12.04 -4.79 -1.78
N LEU A 101 -13.10 -5.30 -2.41
CA LEU A 101 -14.30 -4.52 -2.71
C LEU A 101 -15.01 -4.00 -1.46
N ARG A 102 -15.20 -4.87 -0.46
CA ARG A 102 -15.84 -4.49 0.80
C ARG A 102 -15.05 -3.39 1.51
N ARG A 103 -13.73 -3.52 1.54
CA ARG A 103 -12.85 -2.51 2.12
C ARG A 103 -12.95 -1.20 1.36
N GLU A 104 -12.93 -1.25 0.02
CA GLU A 104 -13.05 -0.07 -0.83
C GLU A 104 -14.40 0.64 -0.74
N ALA A 105 -15.46 0.01 -0.22
CA ALA A 105 -16.72 0.71 0.03
C ALA A 105 -16.53 1.89 1.01
N TYR A 106 -15.59 1.79 1.94
CA TYR A 106 -15.40 2.75 3.04
C TYR A 106 -13.98 3.30 3.15
N ARG A 107 -13.00 2.65 2.53
CA ARG A 107 -11.57 2.99 2.64
C ARG A 107 -10.99 3.28 1.27
N ARG A 108 -10.06 4.22 1.21
CA ARG A 108 -9.22 4.48 0.05
C ARG A 108 -8.16 3.39 -0.09
N VAL A 109 -7.72 3.24 -1.33
CA VAL A 109 -6.63 2.32 -1.69
C VAL A 109 -5.27 2.93 -1.32
N SER A 110 -5.16 4.25 -1.42
CA SER A 110 -3.95 5.02 -1.09
C SER A 110 -3.63 4.94 0.42
N PRO A 111 -2.34 5.03 0.80
CA PRO A 111 -1.18 4.82 -0.05
C PRO A 111 -1.08 3.34 -0.49
N SER A 112 -0.75 3.09 -1.75
CA SER A 112 -0.50 1.73 -2.26
C SER A 112 0.38 1.76 -3.51
N VAL A 113 0.58 0.61 -4.16
CA VAL A 113 1.29 0.43 -5.42
C VAL A 113 0.43 -0.43 -6.34
N ALA A 114 0.44 -0.11 -7.63
CA ALA A 114 -0.04 -0.97 -8.70
C ALA A 114 1.16 -1.60 -9.42
N ALA A 115 1.08 -2.89 -9.71
CA ALA A 115 2.07 -3.61 -10.53
C ALA A 115 1.43 -4.05 -11.84
N HIS A 116 2.14 -3.81 -12.94
CA HIS A 116 1.77 -4.15 -14.32
C HIS A 116 2.80 -5.14 -14.87
N LEU A 117 2.40 -6.38 -15.15
CA LEU A 117 3.26 -7.39 -15.78
C LEU A 117 2.75 -7.65 -17.19
N THR A 118 3.53 -7.26 -18.20
CA THR A 118 3.21 -7.54 -19.61
C THR A 118 3.94 -8.80 -20.06
N LEU A 119 3.20 -9.79 -20.56
CA LEU A 119 3.74 -11.07 -21.00
C LEU A 119 2.97 -11.55 -22.25
N GLY A 120 3.69 -11.85 -23.34
CA GLY A 120 3.07 -12.33 -24.58
C GLY A 120 1.99 -11.40 -25.16
N GLY A 121 2.16 -10.08 -24.99
CA GLY A 121 1.17 -9.07 -25.42
C GLY A 121 -0.06 -8.93 -24.51
N ARG A 122 -0.15 -9.70 -23.41
CA ARG A 122 -1.20 -9.57 -22.39
C ARG A 122 -0.67 -8.77 -21.21
N LEU A 123 -1.51 -7.88 -20.67
CA LEU A 123 -1.23 -7.13 -19.46
C LEU A 123 -1.92 -7.79 -18.26
N PHE A 124 -1.15 -8.09 -17.22
CA PHE A 124 -1.63 -8.51 -15.91
C PHE A 124 -1.41 -7.37 -14.92
N GLN A 125 -2.38 -7.14 -14.03
CA GLN A 125 -2.33 -6.03 -13.08
C GLN A 125 -2.73 -6.51 -11.68
N ALA A 126 -1.99 -6.10 -10.67
CA ALA A 126 -2.37 -6.25 -9.26
C ALA A 126 -2.10 -4.96 -8.47
N ARG A 127 -2.66 -4.87 -7.27
CA ARG A 127 -2.40 -3.80 -6.30
C ARG A 127 -2.03 -4.42 -4.97
N GLY A 128 -1.36 -3.67 -4.11
CA GLY A 128 -1.05 -4.14 -2.76
C GLY A 128 -2.32 -4.55 -2.00
N ALA A 129 -2.28 -5.72 -1.36
CA ALA A 129 -3.45 -6.34 -0.72
C ALA A 129 -3.58 -5.95 0.76
N LYS A 130 -4.54 -5.07 1.04
CA LYS A 130 -4.84 -4.58 2.40
C LYS A 130 -6.03 -5.30 3.04
N GLY A 131 -6.21 -5.09 4.34
CA GLY A 131 -7.32 -5.66 5.12
C GLY A 131 -7.13 -7.14 5.49
N ASP A 132 -8.03 -7.69 6.29
CA ASP A 132 -7.91 -9.02 6.88
C ASP A 132 -8.29 -10.12 5.87
N GLN A 133 -7.44 -10.26 4.85
CA GLN A 133 -7.55 -11.27 3.82
C GLN A 133 -6.38 -12.26 3.86
N GLU A 134 -6.72 -13.53 3.60
CA GLU A 134 -5.77 -14.60 3.35
C GLU A 134 -5.28 -14.55 1.90
N LEU A 135 -3.97 -14.54 1.71
CA LEU A 135 -3.37 -14.52 0.38
C LEU A 135 -3.09 -15.93 -0.12
N ARG A 136 -3.52 -16.21 -1.34
CA ARG A 136 -3.36 -17.51 -2.00
C ARG A 136 -2.27 -17.45 -3.05
N HIS A 137 -1.02 -17.26 -2.60
CA HIS A 137 0.12 -17.19 -3.50
C HIS A 137 0.27 -18.48 -4.33
N HIS A 138 0.77 -18.31 -5.55
CA HIS A 138 1.25 -19.45 -6.32
C HIS A 138 2.34 -20.19 -5.53
N ARG A 139 2.33 -21.52 -5.52
CA ARG A 139 3.24 -22.34 -4.70
C ARG A 139 4.72 -22.01 -4.87
N ILE A 140 5.14 -21.60 -6.07
CA ILE A 140 6.53 -21.19 -6.33
C ILE A 140 6.85 -19.87 -5.59
N VAL A 141 5.96 -18.88 -5.69
CA VAL A 141 6.14 -17.59 -5.01
C VAL A 141 6.08 -17.78 -3.50
N ALA A 142 5.14 -18.59 -3.01
CA ALA A 142 5.06 -18.94 -1.59
C ALA A 142 6.35 -19.62 -1.08
N ALA A 143 6.93 -20.54 -1.86
CA ALA A 143 8.19 -21.20 -1.50
C ALA A 143 9.39 -20.24 -1.52
N LEU A 144 9.45 -19.32 -2.48
CA LEU A 144 10.51 -18.31 -2.54
C LEU A 144 10.39 -17.31 -1.38
N LEU A 145 9.18 -16.84 -1.07
CA LEU A 145 8.91 -15.99 0.09
C LEU A 145 9.33 -16.67 1.40
N ALA A 146 8.95 -17.94 1.59
CA ALA A 146 9.31 -18.70 2.79
C ALA A 146 10.83 -18.97 2.91
N ALA A 147 11.58 -18.86 1.81
CA ALA A 147 13.03 -19.01 1.81
C ALA A 147 13.77 -17.72 2.18
N VAL A 148 13.11 -16.55 2.16
CA VAL A 148 13.71 -15.28 2.61
C VAL A 148 13.73 -15.28 4.14
N PRO A 149 14.89 -15.06 4.78
CA PRO A 149 14.97 -14.96 6.24
C PRO A 149 14.07 -13.83 6.78
N PRO A 150 13.44 -13.98 7.96
CA PRO A 150 12.62 -12.92 8.55
C PRO A 150 13.36 -11.60 8.67
N GLU A 151 14.63 -11.61 9.10
CA GLU A 151 15.49 -10.42 9.22
C GLU A 151 15.69 -9.67 7.91
N ASP A 152 15.59 -10.34 6.75
CA ASP A 152 15.71 -9.76 5.41
C ASP A 152 14.36 -9.45 4.76
N THR A 153 13.26 -9.82 5.42
CA THR A 153 11.91 -9.65 4.90
C THR A 153 11.39 -8.25 5.19
N ALA A 154 11.10 -7.49 4.14
CA ALA A 154 10.40 -6.23 4.26
C ALA A 154 8.98 -6.46 4.80
N ARG A 155 8.56 -5.58 5.71
CA ARG A 155 7.23 -5.63 6.32
C ARG A 155 6.13 -5.77 5.27
N GLY A 156 5.29 -6.80 5.42
CA GLY A 156 4.13 -7.03 4.55
C GLY A 156 4.47 -7.37 3.09
N ALA A 157 5.71 -7.78 2.78
CA ALA A 157 6.14 -8.05 1.40
C ALA A 157 5.25 -9.07 0.66
N GLU A 158 4.68 -10.05 1.37
CA GLU A 158 3.73 -11.00 0.79
C GLU A 158 2.49 -10.32 0.19
N ARG A 159 2.12 -9.13 0.70
CA ARG A 159 0.97 -8.34 0.23
C ARG A 159 1.30 -7.38 -0.89
N HIS A 160 2.55 -7.34 -1.36
CA HIS A 160 2.98 -6.37 -2.36
C HIS A 160 2.48 -6.70 -3.77
N ALA A 161 2.09 -5.67 -4.52
CA ALA A 161 1.50 -5.79 -5.84
C ALA A 161 2.33 -6.64 -6.81
N GLU A 162 3.66 -6.55 -6.69
CA GLU A 162 4.64 -7.28 -7.49
C GLU A 162 4.52 -8.79 -7.34
N LEU A 163 4.42 -9.28 -6.10
CA LEU A 163 4.35 -10.70 -5.81
C LEU A 163 2.95 -11.25 -6.11
N LEU A 164 1.92 -10.41 -5.94
CA LEU A 164 0.54 -10.73 -6.30
C LEU A 164 0.39 -10.91 -7.82
N VAL A 165 0.89 -9.96 -8.64
CA VAL A 165 0.75 -10.06 -10.10
C VAL A 165 1.53 -11.25 -10.68
N VAL A 166 2.71 -11.55 -10.14
CA VAL A 166 3.50 -12.73 -10.54
C VAL A 166 2.79 -14.02 -10.14
N SER A 167 2.20 -14.07 -8.94
CA SER A 167 1.41 -15.21 -8.49
C SER A 167 0.19 -15.44 -9.39
N ASP A 168 -0.53 -14.38 -9.78
CA ASP A 168 -1.68 -14.45 -10.69
C ASP A 168 -1.27 -15.01 -12.06
N VAL A 169 -0.13 -14.57 -12.63
CA VAL A 169 0.40 -15.09 -13.90
C VAL A 169 0.74 -16.57 -13.83
N LEU A 170 1.41 -17.00 -12.76
CA LEU A 170 1.80 -18.41 -12.62
C LEU A 170 0.58 -19.32 -12.42
N GLN A 171 -0.45 -18.87 -11.69
CA GLN A 171 -1.70 -19.61 -11.55
C GLN A 171 -2.49 -19.69 -12.86
N GLU A 172 -2.48 -18.63 -13.67
CA GLU A 172 -3.04 -18.66 -15.03
C GLU A 172 -2.36 -19.72 -15.89
N ALA A 173 -1.03 -19.78 -15.84
CA ALA A 173 -0.24 -20.74 -16.58
C ALA A 173 -0.50 -22.18 -16.11
N ASP A 174 -0.51 -22.43 -14.80
CA ASP A 174 -0.81 -23.75 -14.23
C ASP A 174 -2.23 -24.23 -14.58
N ARG A 175 -3.22 -23.33 -14.60
CA ARG A 175 -4.57 -23.68 -15.03
C ARG A 175 -4.62 -24.07 -16.50
N THR A 176 -3.92 -23.32 -17.36
CA THR A 176 -3.83 -23.61 -18.80
C THR A 176 -3.16 -24.96 -19.04
N ARG A 177 -2.12 -25.28 -18.28
CA ARG A 177 -1.44 -26.58 -18.30
C ARG A 177 -2.35 -27.71 -17.82
N ALA A 178 -3.05 -27.51 -16.71
CA ALA A 178 -3.99 -28.50 -16.17
C ALA A 178 -5.12 -28.81 -17.17
N ALA A 179 -5.65 -27.80 -17.87
CA ALA A 179 -6.64 -27.99 -18.93
C ALA A 179 -6.10 -28.80 -20.13
N SER A 180 -4.77 -28.84 -20.28
CA SER A 180 -4.05 -29.64 -21.29
C SER A 180 -3.52 -30.97 -20.73
N GLY A 181 -3.84 -31.33 -19.48
CA GLY A 181 -3.37 -32.55 -18.83
C GLY A 181 -1.88 -32.54 -18.46
N LEU A 182 -1.25 -31.37 -18.37
CA LEU A 182 0.16 -31.20 -18.00
C LEU A 182 0.32 -30.93 -16.51
N ASP A 183 1.46 -31.33 -15.96
CA ASP A 183 1.83 -31.06 -14.57
C ASP A 183 2.02 -29.55 -14.31
N PRO A 184 1.78 -29.07 -13.08
CA PRO A 184 2.11 -27.72 -12.64
C PRO A 184 3.56 -27.29 -12.95
N LEU A 185 3.79 -25.98 -13.18
CA LEU A 185 5.07 -25.39 -13.56
C LEU A 185 6.22 -25.70 -12.59
N THR A 186 7.35 -26.18 -13.07
CA THR A 186 8.58 -26.19 -12.27
C THR A 186 9.13 -24.76 -12.10
N LEU A 187 10.05 -24.56 -11.13
CA LEU A 187 10.73 -23.27 -10.98
C LEU A 187 11.51 -22.87 -12.25
N GLY A 188 12.10 -23.84 -12.95
CA GLY A 188 12.79 -23.60 -14.22
C GLY A 188 11.85 -23.11 -15.31
N GLU A 189 10.68 -23.75 -15.47
CA GLU A 189 9.67 -23.31 -16.45
C GLU A 189 9.08 -21.95 -16.08
N ALA A 190 8.87 -21.67 -14.79
CA ALA A 190 8.41 -20.36 -14.33
C ALA A 190 9.40 -19.25 -14.68
N ARG A 191 10.71 -19.48 -14.49
CA ARG A 191 11.77 -18.55 -14.93
C ARG A 191 11.72 -18.32 -16.44
N THR A 192 11.68 -19.38 -17.23
CA THR A 192 11.59 -19.27 -18.70
C THR A 192 10.35 -18.50 -19.17
N LEU A 193 9.22 -18.69 -18.51
CA LEU A 193 7.97 -17.97 -18.82
C LEU A 193 8.09 -16.49 -18.45
N LEU A 194 8.45 -16.20 -17.20
CA LEU A 194 8.44 -14.84 -16.66
C LEU A 194 9.58 -13.97 -17.21
N GLY A 195 10.72 -14.57 -17.57
CA GLY A 195 11.85 -13.86 -18.17
C GLY A 195 11.59 -13.28 -19.57
N GLN A 196 10.43 -13.58 -20.16
CA GLN A 196 9.94 -12.95 -21.40
C GLN A 196 9.04 -11.74 -21.12
N GLY A 197 8.69 -11.51 -19.85
CA GLY A 197 7.81 -10.45 -19.42
C GLY A 197 8.54 -9.17 -19.06
N ARG A 198 7.77 -8.11 -18.85
CA ARG A 198 8.24 -6.84 -18.30
C ARG A 198 7.30 -6.39 -17.18
N ILE A 199 7.86 -6.11 -16.01
CA ILE A 199 7.13 -5.58 -14.86
C ILE A 199 7.38 -4.08 -14.68
N GLU A 200 6.32 -3.32 -14.40
CA GLU A 200 6.36 -1.91 -14.05
C GLU A 200 5.46 -1.67 -12.85
N THR A 201 5.90 -0.80 -11.94
CA THR A 201 5.18 -0.48 -10.69
C THR A 201 4.92 1.00 -10.57
N PHE A 202 3.77 1.37 -10.03
CA PHE A 202 3.33 2.77 -9.94
C PHE A 202 2.73 3.06 -8.57
N HIS A 203 3.11 4.18 -7.95
CA HIS A 203 2.51 4.60 -6.70
C HIS A 203 1.03 5.00 -6.89
N ILE A 204 0.18 4.50 -6.00
CA ILE A 204 -1.20 4.94 -5.82
C ILE A 204 -1.22 5.92 -4.66
N ARG A 205 -1.40 7.21 -4.97
CA ARG A 205 -1.44 8.32 -4.01
C ARG A 205 -2.67 9.20 -4.26
N GLU A 206 -2.96 10.06 -3.30
CA GLU A 206 -4.02 11.05 -3.42
C GLU A 206 -3.74 12.06 -4.53
N SER A 207 -4.80 12.70 -5.02
CA SER A 207 -4.69 13.76 -6.02
C SER A 207 -3.81 14.90 -5.51
N GLY A 208 -2.84 15.32 -6.32
CA GLY A 208 -1.87 16.36 -5.97
C GLY A 208 -0.59 15.84 -5.29
N ASP A 209 -0.57 14.61 -4.78
CA ASP A 209 0.66 14.01 -4.27
C ASP A 209 1.70 13.87 -5.40
N PRO A 210 2.95 14.38 -5.22
CA PRO A 210 3.96 14.37 -6.27
C PRO A 210 4.38 12.96 -6.73
N TYR A 211 4.12 11.94 -5.94
CA TYR A 211 4.40 10.54 -6.25
C TYR A 211 3.24 9.84 -6.94
N GLY A 212 2.03 10.42 -6.97
CA GLY A 212 0.87 9.80 -7.62
C GLY A 212 1.13 9.44 -9.09
N GLY A 213 0.98 8.15 -9.42
CA GLY A 213 1.20 7.62 -10.76
C GLY A 213 2.67 7.57 -11.22
N ARG A 214 3.63 7.95 -10.36
CA ARG A 214 5.07 7.83 -10.64
C ARG A 214 5.53 6.38 -10.47
N PRO A 215 6.61 5.97 -11.18
CA PRO A 215 7.22 4.67 -10.96
C PRO A 215 7.56 4.45 -9.47
N ALA A 216 7.20 3.29 -8.94
CA ALA A 216 7.51 2.89 -7.57
C ALA A 216 8.70 1.94 -7.54
N THR A 217 9.58 2.11 -6.58
CA THR A 217 10.71 1.21 -6.35
C THR A 217 10.23 -0.11 -5.76
N PHE A 218 10.79 -1.23 -6.22
CA PHE A 218 10.55 -2.54 -5.60
C PHE A 218 11.13 -2.56 -4.19
N CYS A 219 10.41 -3.07 -3.20
CA CYS A 219 11.03 -3.33 -1.89
C CYS A 219 12.13 -4.43 -2.05
N ALA A 220 13.05 -4.52 -1.09
CA ALA A 220 14.17 -5.47 -1.18
C ALA A 220 13.71 -6.93 -1.37
N THR A 221 12.71 -7.36 -0.60
CA THR A 221 12.15 -8.73 -0.69
C THR A 221 11.48 -8.98 -2.04
N CYS A 222 10.69 -8.03 -2.55
CA CYS A 222 10.12 -8.14 -3.89
C CYS A 222 11.23 -8.26 -4.94
N ALA A 223 12.25 -7.40 -4.88
CA ALA A 223 13.36 -7.43 -5.81
C ALA A 223 14.08 -8.78 -5.81
N ASP A 224 14.35 -9.35 -4.63
CA ASP A 224 15.01 -10.65 -4.51
C ASP A 224 14.18 -11.79 -5.11
N VAL A 225 12.88 -11.85 -4.81
CA VAL A 225 11.99 -12.86 -5.40
C VAL A 225 11.83 -12.70 -6.91
N LEU A 226 11.70 -11.46 -7.39
CA LEU A 226 11.57 -11.16 -8.83
C LEU A 226 12.85 -11.49 -9.60
N LEU A 227 14.03 -11.26 -9.01
CA LEU A 227 15.31 -11.68 -9.58
C LEU A 227 15.42 -13.20 -9.68
N ASP A 228 15.05 -13.90 -8.60
CA ASP A 228 15.05 -15.36 -8.58
C ASP A 228 14.11 -15.97 -9.63
N LEU A 229 13.05 -15.25 -9.97
CA LEU A 229 12.11 -15.59 -11.04
C LEU A 229 12.48 -15.02 -12.41
N THR A 230 13.62 -14.33 -12.52
CA THR A 230 14.13 -13.71 -13.75
C THR A 230 13.20 -12.65 -14.36
N VAL A 231 12.28 -12.07 -13.57
CA VAL A 231 11.35 -11.02 -14.01
C VAL A 231 12.06 -9.68 -14.20
N ILE A 232 13.10 -9.44 -13.38
CA ILE A 232 13.93 -8.24 -13.39
C ILE A 232 15.42 -8.64 -13.44
N GLY A 233 16.31 -7.67 -13.69
CA GLY A 233 17.76 -7.87 -13.64
C GLY A 233 18.40 -7.17 -12.43
N ASP A 234 19.69 -7.46 -12.15
CA ASP A 234 20.39 -6.89 -10.98
C ASP A 234 20.39 -5.36 -10.96
N ALA A 235 20.32 -4.71 -12.13
CA ALA A 235 20.24 -3.25 -12.23
C ALA A 235 18.94 -2.67 -11.63
N ASP A 236 17.89 -3.48 -11.50
CA ASP A 236 16.61 -3.09 -10.94
C ASP A 236 16.59 -3.16 -9.40
N ARG A 237 17.66 -3.69 -8.75
CA ARG A 237 17.86 -3.56 -7.30
C ARG A 237 18.21 -2.12 -6.95
N ALA A 238 17.17 -1.32 -6.76
CA ALA A 238 17.29 0.07 -6.33
C ALA A 238 17.60 0.24 -4.82
N HIS A 239 18.03 -0.81 -4.11
CA HIS A 239 18.44 -0.77 -2.71
C HIS A 239 19.96 -0.85 -2.58
N PRO A 240 20.72 0.21 -2.94
CA PRO A 240 22.13 0.09 -3.21
C PRO A 240 22.85 0.37 -1.89
N LYS A 241 23.20 -0.72 -1.19
CA LYS A 241 24.10 -0.85 -0.02
C LYS A 241 23.38 -1.08 1.31
N ILE A 242 23.95 -2.04 2.05
CA ILE A 242 23.67 -2.21 3.48
C ILE A 242 24.27 -1.01 4.20
N GLY A 243 23.42 -0.20 4.83
CA GLY A 243 23.83 0.89 5.69
C GLY A 243 24.04 0.36 7.11
N ARG A 244 25.18 0.68 7.73
CA ARG A 244 25.46 0.35 9.14
C ARG A 244 25.76 1.63 9.92
N PRO A 245 25.29 1.74 11.17
CA PRO A 245 25.69 2.84 12.02
C PRO A 245 27.20 2.79 12.26
N SER A 246 27.84 3.96 12.22
CA SER A 246 29.23 4.12 12.64
C SER A 246 29.24 4.64 14.08
N PRO A 247 30.17 4.19 14.95
CA PRO A 247 30.29 4.74 16.30
C PRO A 247 30.38 6.26 16.29
N GLY A 248 29.58 6.92 17.12
CA GLY A 248 29.39 8.36 17.08
C GLY A 248 29.21 8.98 18.47
N LEU A 249 28.93 10.28 18.49
CA LEU A 249 28.59 10.99 19.71
C LEU A 249 27.11 10.78 20.01
N ASP A 250 26.81 10.24 21.18
CA ASP A 250 25.46 10.27 21.74
C ASP A 250 25.26 11.61 22.45
N HIS A 251 24.32 12.40 21.94
CA HIS A 251 23.98 13.71 22.47
C HIS A 251 22.98 13.64 23.64
N GLU A 252 22.27 12.52 23.81
CA GLU A 252 21.33 12.28 24.91
C GLU A 252 21.51 10.87 25.51
N PRO A 253 22.60 10.67 26.29
CA PRO A 253 22.95 9.37 26.84
C PRO A 253 21.81 8.66 27.56
N GLY A 254 21.49 7.45 27.11
CA GLY A 254 20.50 6.57 27.73
C GLY A 254 19.06 6.75 27.24
N ARG A 255 18.79 7.67 26.30
CA ARG A 255 17.47 7.77 25.65
C ARG A 255 17.27 6.70 24.59
N PHE A 256 18.29 6.44 23.77
CA PHE A 256 18.30 5.43 22.72
C PHE A 256 19.42 4.41 22.96
N PRO A 257 19.31 3.18 22.40
CA PRO A 257 20.46 2.30 22.27
C PRO A 257 21.58 2.99 21.48
N ASP A 258 22.84 2.75 21.85
CA ASP A 258 24.03 3.42 21.30
C ASP A 258 24.02 3.49 19.77
N GLU A 259 23.76 2.37 19.08
CA GLU A 259 23.76 2.30 17.62
C GLU A 259 22.69 3.19 16.97
N VAL A 260 21.53 3.34 17.62
CA VAL A 260 20.43 4.20 17.17
C VAL A 260 20.79 5.66 17.41
N ALA A 261 21.31 5.99 18.59
CA ALA A 261 21.77 7.34 18.92
C ALA A 261 22.85 7.82 17.94
N TRP A 262 23.82 6.96 17.62
CA TRP A 262 24.89 7.28 16.66
C TRP A 262 24.36 7.51 15.26
N ALA A 263 23.39 6.70 14.82
CA ALA A 263 22.77 6.84 13.51
C ALA A 263 22.00 8.16 13.39
N LEU A 264 21.19 8.48 14.40
CA LEU A 264 20.47 9.75 14.47
C LEU A 264 21.45 10.93 14.45
N ALA A 265 22.54 10.86 15.23
CA ALA A 265 23.55 11.91 15.28
C ALA A 265 24.27 12.10 13.92
N ALA A 266 24.58 10.99 13.23
CA ALA A 266 25.19 11.02 11.90
C ALA A 266 24.27 11.67 10.85
N ASP A 267 22.96 11.47 10.98
CA ASP A 267 21.92 12.04 10.11
C ASP A 267 21.33 13.37 10.64
N GLY A 268 22.09 14.09 11.48
CA GLY A 268 21.84 15.50 11.80
C GLY A 268 21.00 15.77 13.05
N TRP A 269 20.68 14.74 13.84
CA TRP A 269 20.09 14.89 15.18
C TRP A 269 21.15 15.34 16.19
N GLY A 270 20.75 16.16 17.17
CA GLY A 270 21.65 16.76 18.15
C GLY A 270 21.56 18.28 18.29
N PRO A 271 22.30 18.88 19.23
CA PRO A 271 22.11 20.26 19.67
C PRO A 271 22.56 21.32 18.65
N SER A 272 23.52 20.99 17.79
CA SER A 272 24.08 21.94 16.80
C SER A 272 23.07 22.42 15.77
N THR A 273 22.01 21.65 15.54
CA THR A 273 20.93 21.98 14.60
C THR A 273 19.59 22.21 15.29
N GLY A 274 19.50 22.09 16.63
CA GLY A 274 18.26 22.09 17.41
C GLY A 274 17.36 23.31 17.19
N GLU A 275 17.84 24.54 17.42
CA GLU A 275 17.03 25.76 17.25
C GLU A 275 16.54 25.95 15.80
N LYS A 276 17.38 25.60 14.82
CA LYS A 276 17.01 25.65 13.40
C LYS A 276 15.95 24.60 13.09
N ARG A 277 16.13 23.39 13.61
CA ARG A 277 15.22 22.25 13.43
C ARG A 277 13.84 22.56 13.99
N GLU A 278 13.78 23.06 15.22
CA GLU A 278 12.52 23.42 15.87
C GLU A 278 11.74 24.44 15.03
N ARG A 279 12.40 25.55 14.67
CA ARG A 279 11.77 26.60 13.86
C ARG A 279 11.31 26.09 12.50
N ASP A 280 12.15 25.32 11.80
CA ASP A 280 11.84 24.85 10.45
C ASP A 280 10.77 23.74 10.48
N GLY A 281 10.75 22.92 11.54
CA GLY A 281 9.77 21.88 11.81
C GLY A 281 8.38 22.45 12.10
N LEU A 282 8.28 23.46 12.97
CA LEU A 282 7.01 24.14 13.23
C LEU A 282 6.45 24.84 11.98
N ARG A 283 7.32 25.39 11.12
CA ARG A 283 6.91 25.90 9.79
C ARG A 283 6.42 24.79 8.86
N ALA A 284 7.00 23.59 8.94
CA ALA A 284 6.53 22.46 8.15
C ALA A 284 5.15 21.99 8.60
N VAL A 285 4.88 21.95 9.91
CA VAL A 285 3.54 21.69 10.46
C VAL A 285 2.52 22.65 9.87
N GLU A 286 2.80 23.96 9.89
CA GLU A 286 1.88 24.96 9.29
C GLU A 286 1.63 24.73 7.80
N ARG A 287 2.64 24.27 7.03
CA ARG A 287 2.46 23.95 5.60
C ARG A 287 1.57 22.73 5.39
N ILE A 288 1.68 21.72 6.26
CA ILE A 288 0.85 20.52 6.23
C ILE A 288 -0.60 20.87 6.57
N GLU A 289 -0.83 21.68 7.61
CA GLU A 289 -2.19 22.15 7.99
C GLU A 289 -2.85 22.97 6.87
N ARG A 290 -2.07 23.67 6.03
CA ARG A 290 -2.56 24.40 4.85
C ARG A 290 -2.73 23.53 3.60
N SER A 291 -2.41 22.23 3.66
CA SER A 291 -2.57 21.29 2.54
C SER A 291 -3.82 20.43 2.75
N PRO A 292 -4.97 20.80 2.16
CA PRO A 292 -6.18 20.01 2.28
C PRO A 292 -6.07 18.71 1.48
N GLY A 293 -6.78 17.68 1.92
CA GLY A 293 -7.15 16.52 1.12
C GLY A 293 -8.32 16.84 0.20
N GLY A 294 -8.90 15.81 -0.41
CA GLY A 294 -10.14 15.95 -1.19
C GLY A 294 -11.35 16.22 -0.30
N GLU A 295 -11.31 15.76 0.96
CA GLU A 295 -12.44 15.86 1.90
C GLU A 295 -12.04 16.44 3.24
N PHE A 296 -10.85 16.08 3.74
CA PHE A 296 -10.45 16.38 5.10
C PHE A 296 -9.26 17.33 5.14
N THR A 297 -9.10 18.00 6.28
CA THR A 297 -7.90 18.77 6.63
C THR A 297 -7.28 18.20 7.89
N LEU A 298 -5.99 18.40 8.06
CA LEU A 298 -5.26 17.99 9.26
C LEU A 298 -5.07 19.18 10.18
N GLU A 299 -5.19 18.92 11.49
CA GLU A 299 -4.86 19.88 12.55
C GLU A 299 -3.81 19.22 13.46
N ALA A 300 -2.70 19.93 13.69
CA ALA A 300 -1.60 19.41 14.48
C ALA A 300 -1.86 19.57 15.98
N PHE A 301 -1.70 18.47 16.69
CA PHE A 301 -1.79 18.36 18.15
C PHE A 301 -0.40 18.39 18.82
N PRO A 302 -0.31 18.46 20.17
CA PRO A 302 0.96 18.61 20.87
C PRO A 302 2.01 17.56 20.52
N ALA A 303 1.63 16.28 20.41
CA ALA A 303 2.56 15.20 20.05
C ALA A 303 3.19 15.41 18.66
N ALA A 304 2.40 15.78 17.66
CA ALA A 304 2.90 16.10 16.32
C ALA A 304 3.84 17.32 16.33
N ARG A 305 3.47 18.39 17.05
CA ARG A 305 4.30 19.60 17.16
C ARG A 305 5.63 19.31 17.85
N ALA A 306 5.62 18.51 18.92
CA ALA A 306 6.83 18.08 19.61
C ALA A 306 7.73 17.22 18.69
N ALA A 307 7.14 16.25 17.98
CA ALA A 307 7.88 15.40 17.05
C ALA A 307 8.56 16.21 15.94
N PHE A 308 7.87 17.18 15.35
CA PHE A 308 8.46 18.07 14.34
C PHE A 308 9.49 19.04 14.93
N ALA A 309 9.25 19.57 16.13
CA ALA A 309 10.22 20.43 16.79
C ALA A 309 11.56 19.71 16.99
N GLU A 310 11.50 18.41 17.31
CA GLU A 310 12.66 17.65 17.72
C GLU A 310 13.34 16.86 16.59
N PHE A 311 12.59 16.29 15.65
CA PHE A 311 13.08 15.35 14.64
C PHE A 311 12.87 15.81 13.20
N TYR A 312 12.45 17.05 12.95
CA TYR A 312 12.30 17.54 11.58
C TYR A 312 13.61 17.42 10.78
N ASP A 313 13.50 16.93 9.55
CA ASP A 313 14.63 16.69 8.64
C ASP A 313 15.73 15.80 9.23
N THR A 314 15.33 14.90 10.14
CA THR A 314 16.18 13.85 10.71
C THR A 314 15.85 12.53 10.04
N GLY A 315 16.86 11.79 9.60
CA GLY A 315 16.68 10.49 8.97
C GLY A 315 17.49 9.40 9.65
N LEU A 316 17.34 8.19 9.11
CA LEU A 316 18.22 7.07 9.38
C LEU A 316 18.57 6.38 8.06
N SER A 317 19.85 6.46 7.69
CA SER A 317 20.39 5.85 6.47
C SER A 317 20.79 4.36 6.66
N ILE A 318 20.23 3.69 7.67
CA ILE A 318 20.43 2.25 7.93
C ILE A 318 19.50 1.42 7.05
N ASN A 319 20.02 0.42 6.37
CA ASN A 319 19.25 -0.50 5.53
C ASN A 319 19.93 -1.86 5.56
N GLY A 320 19.17 -2.94 5.75
CA GLY A 320 19.72 -4.28 5.84
C GLY A 320 18.94 -5.20 6.77
N PRO A 321 19.53 -6.35 7.15
CA PRO A 321 18.90 -7.28 8.07
C PRO A 321 18.57 -6.62 9.42
N GLY A 322 17.39 -6.87 9.96
CA GLY A 322 16.98 -6.42 11.31
C GLY A 322 16.75 -7.57 12.30
N VAL A 323 16.12 -7.27 13.43
CA VAL A 323 15.85 -8.27 14.49
C VAL A 323 14.78 -9.27 14.06
N ALA A 324 13.69 -8.81 13.45
CA ALA A 324 12.56 -9.65 13.03
C ALA A 324 12.05 -9.33 11.62
N GLN A 325 12.46 -8.19 11.08
CA GLN A 325 12.15 -7.72 9.73
C GLN A 325 13.27 -6.83 9.22
N ARG A 326 13.31 -6.63 7.90
CA ARG A 326 14.33 -5.78 7.26
C ARG A 326 14.24 -4.33 7.74
N VAL A 327 15.38 -3.78 8.15
CA VAL A 327 15.56 -2.35 8.39
C VAL A 327 15.58 -1.61 7.06
N ARG A 328 14.80 -0.54 6.97
CA ARG A 328 14.66 0.31 5.78
C ARG A 328 14.98 1.75 6.16
N TRP A 329 15.51 2.51 5.19
CA TRP A 329 15.74 3.94 5.38
C TRP A 329 14.46 4.63 5.81
N PHE A 330 14.54 5.62 6.68
CA PHE A 330 13.39 6.48 6.98
C PHE A 330 13.81 7.92 7.22
N GLN A 331 12.87 8.84 7.01
CA GLN A 331 13.07 10.26 7.23
C GLN A 331 11.85 10.88 7.90
N LEU A 332 12.09 11.69 8.93
CA LEU A 332 11.07 12.36 9.73
C LEU A 332 10.99 13.84 9.36
N GLY A 333 9.77 14.37 9.34
CA GLY A 333 9.44 15.76 9.05
C GLY A 333 9.61 16.20 7.58
N SER A 334 10.14 15.36 6.69
CA SER A 334 10.41 15.71 5.30
C SER A 334 9.78 14.69 4.32
N GLY A 335 10.12 14.79 3.03
CA GLY A 335 9.64 13.86 1.99
C GLY A 335 8.30 14.23 1.35
N GLY A 336 7.82 15.48 1.48
CA GLY A 336 6.56 15.88 0.84
C GLY A 336 5.33 15.23 1.50
N LEU A 337 5.15 15.53 2.79
CA LEU A 337 4.05 15.05 3.64
C LEU A 337 2.71 15.80 3.39
N TYR A 338 2.47 16.17 2.14
CA TYR A 338 1.28 16.91 1.69
C TYR A 338 0.28 15.96 1.07
N HIS A 339 -1.00 16.37 0.98
CA HIS A 339 -2.08 15.56 0.39
C HIS A 339 -2.35 14.23 1.10
N LEU A 340 -1.98 14.13 2.38
CA LEU A 340 -2.18 12.94 3.23
C LEU A 340 -3.40 13.04 4.14
N ALA A 341 -4.17 14.12 4.07
CA ALA A 341 -5.28 14.36 4.99
C ALA A 341 -6.35 13.28 4.94
N ASP A 342 -6.80 12.90 3.75
CA ASP A 342 -7.85 11.88 3.57
C ASP A 342 -7.42 10.50 4.09
N PRO A 343 -6.29 9.89 3.65
CA PRO A 343 -5.91 8.56 4.13
C PRO A 343 -5.58 8.53 5.63
N LEU A 344 -5.04 9.62 6.19
CA LEU A 344 -4.79 9.70 7.64
C LEU A 344 -6.06 9.94 8.45
N HIS A 345 -7.05 10.66 7.92
CA HIS A 345 -8.36 10.77 8.54
C HIS A 345 -9.06 9.41 8.60
N GLU A 346 -9.04 8.63 7.51
CA GLU A 346 -9.63 7.28 7.48
C GLU A 346 -8.97 6.33 8.48
N LEU A 347 -7.63 6.35 8.58
CA LEU A 347 -6.94 5.56 9.59
C LEU A 347 -7.29 6.04 11.00
N GLY A 348 -7.32 7.36 11.23
CA GLY A 348 -7.65 7.93 12.53
C GLY A 348 -9.06 7.60 12.99
N ALA A 349 -10.03 7.61 12.08
CA ALA A 349 -11.40 7.19 12.35
C ALA A 349 -11.49 5.69 12.72
N LEU A 350 -10.67 4.86 12.08
CA LEU A 350 -10.60 3.43 12.36
C LEU A 350 -10.04 3.14 13.76
N VAL A 351 -8.94 3.78 14.14
CA VAL A 351 -8.26 3.51 15.42
C VAL A 351 -8.74 4.41 16.57
N GLY A 352 -9.64 5.34 16.28
CA GLY A 352 -10.25 6.24 17.27
C GLY A 352 -9.33 7.37 17.76
N ALA A 353 -8.35 7.82 16.97
CA ALA A 353 -7.42 8.89 17.33
C ALA A 353 -7.07 9.77 16.13
N ARG A 354 -6.91 11.09 16.33
CA ARG A 354 -6.47 11.98 15.25
C ARG A 354 -5.04 11.65 14.82
N MET A 355 -4.80 11.69 13.51
CA MET A 355 -3.51 11.36 12.89
C MET A 355 -2.83 12.61 12.30
N PHE A 356 -1.50 12.59 12.27
CA PHE A 356 -0.68 13.58 11.59
C PHE A 356 0.51 12.89 10.90
N PRO A 357 0.90 13.28 9.67
CA PRO A 357 2.02 12.66 8.99
C PRO A 357 3.31 13.01 9.71
N LEU A 358 4.18 12.02 9.88
CA LEU A 358 5.45 12.18 10.58
C LEU A 358 6.64 12.03 9.62
N GLY A 359 6.54 11.18 8.60
CA GLY A 359 7.70 10.88 7.76
C GLY A 359 7.42 9.83 6.68
N ARG A 360 8.51 9.29 6.12
CA ARG A 360 8.47 8.22 5.12
C ARG A 360 9.53 7.18 5.39
N GLU A 361 9.27 5.96 4.94
CA GLU A 361 10.16 4.81 5.10
C GLU A 361 10.32 4.07 3.75
N GLY A 362 11.52 3.55 3.52
CA GLY A 362 12.02 3.05 2.25
C GLY A 362 12.25 4.18 1.24
N PHE A 363 12.23 3.81 -0.03
CA PHE A 363 12.23 4.75 -1.15
C PHE A 363 10.81 5.22 -1.45
N ASP A 364 10.19 5.87 -0.47
CA ASP A 364 8.78 6.30 -0.49
C ASP A 364 7.77 5.14 -0.57
N GLU A 365 8.12 3.97 -0.04
CA GLU A 365 7.24 2.79 -0.07
C GLU A 365 6.18 2.86 1.06
N ALA A 366 6.49 3.55 2.18
CA ALA A 366 5.58 3.71 3.32
C ALA A 366 5.53 5.16 3.84
N ILE A 367 4.37 5.54 4.40
CA ILE A 367 4.16 6.80 5.15
C ILE A 367 4.21 6.47 6.63
N VAL A 368 5.00 7.20 7.39
CA VAL A 368 4.99 7.16 8.86
C VAL A 368 4.08 8.26 9.37
N ALA A 369 3.21 7.94 10.33
CA ALA A 369 2.27 8.86 10.96
C ALA A 369 2.34 8.75 12.48
N ILE A 370 1.92 9.80 13.17
CA ILE A 370 1.79 9.85 14.63
C ILE A 370 0.34 10.22 14.96
N ASP A 371 -0.20 9.69 16.06
CA ASP A 371 -1.50 10.08 16.57
C ASP A 371 -1.42 11.08 17.73
N GLU A 372 -2.57 11.57 18.18
CA GLU A 372 -2.65 12.54 19.28
C GLU A 372 -2.23 12.02 20.65
N HIS A 373 -2.07 10.70 20.80
CA HIS A 373 -1.53 10.05 21.99
C HIS A 373 -0.01 9.85 21.91
N GLY A 374 0.61 10.14 20.76
CA GLY A 374 2.04 9.96 20.53
C GLY A 374 2.42 8.58 19.98
N ARG A 375 1.42 7.74 19.65
CA ARG A 375 1.62 6.42 19.05
C ARG A 375 1.99 6.57 17.58
N VAL A 376 2.88 5.72 17.09
CA VAL A 376 3.38 5.80 15.71
C VAL A 376 2.87 4.65 14.86
N PHE A 377 2.51 4.98 13.63
CA PHE A 377 1.94 4.08 12.64
C PHE A 377 2.71 4.16 11.33
N SER A 378 2.66 3.09 10.54
CA SER A 378 3.17 3.05 9.17
C SER A 378 2.08 2.58 8.22
N LEU A 379 1.95 3.23 7.07
CA LEU A 379 0.98 2.93 6.02
C LEU A 379 1.72 2.67 4.71
N ASP A 380 1.59 1.46 4.18
CA ASP A 380 2.21 1.04 2.93
C ASP A 380 1.22 0.27 2.05
N GLN A 381 1.72 -0.30 0.95
CA GLN A 381 0.90 -1.11 0.05
C GLN A 381 0.40 -2.43 0.69
N GLY A 382 1.08 -2.94 1.73
CA GLY A 382 0.70 -4.17 2.44
C GLY A 382 -0.32 -3.95 3.55
N GLY A 383 -0.48 -2.72 4.04
CA GLY A 383 -1.52 -2.37 5.00
C GLY A 383 -1.15 -1.20 5.89
N GLU A 384 -1.74 -1.21 7.08
CA GLU A 384 -1.46 -0.27 8.14
C GLU A 384 -0.91 -1.02 9.36
N TRP A 385 0.08 -0.41 10.01
CA TRP A 385 0.90 -1.05 11.02
C TRP A 385 1.06 -0.11 12.22
N PHE A 386 0.88 -0.64 13.42
CA PHE A 386 1.28 -0.01 14.67
C PHE A 386 2.77 -0.31 14.94
N VAL A 387 3.56 0.73 15.15
CA VAL A 387 5.03 0.65 15.23
C VAL A 387 5.55 0.80 16.66
N GLY A 388 4.94 1.67 17.47
CA GLY A 388 5.35 1.90 18.86
C GLY A 388 4.38 2.80 19.63
N GLU A 389 4.35 2.67 20.96
CA GLU A 389 3.48 3.47 21.84
C GLU A 389 3.99 4.92 21.96
N THR A 390 5.29 5.11 21.75
CA THR A 390 5.93 6.43 21.73
C THR A 390 6.78 6.61 20.47
N LEU A 391 7.11 7.86 20.17
CA LEU A 391 8.01 8.19 19.07
C LEU A 391 9.39 7.55 19.24
N ASP A 392 9.94 7.55 20.46
CA ASP A 392 11.26 6.97 20.72
C ASP A 392 11.25 5.45 20.51
N GLU A 393 10.23 4.75 21.01
CA GLU A 393 10.06 3.31 20.76
C GLU A 393 9.94 3.01 19.27
N ALA A 394 9.19 3.84 18.53
CA ALA A 394 9.02 3.65 17.10
C ALA A 394 10.31 3.89 16.32
N ILE A 395 11.11 4.89 16.69
CA ILE A 395 12.44 5.14 16.11
C ILE A 395 13.33 3.92 16.34
N VAL A 396 13.37 3.37 17.56
CA VAL A 396 14.13 2.15 17.86
C VAL A 396 13.61 0.97 17.03
N ALA A 397 12.29 0.78 16.96
CA ALA A 397 11.68 -0.33 16.23
C ALA A 397 12.02 -0.28 14.73
N LEU A 398 11.92 0.89 14.10
CA LEU A 398 12.28 1.09 12.69
C LEU A 398 13.80 0.93 12.46
N ALA A 399 14.63 1.47 13.35
CA ALA A 399 16.09 1.44 13.24
C ALA A 399 16.70 0.04 13.40
N THR A 400 16.03 -0.83 14.17
CA THR A 400 16.53 -2.17 14.52
C THR A 400 15.75 -3.29 13.87
N GLY A 401 14.60 -3.00 13.24
CA GLY A 401 13.76 -4.00 12.59
C GLY A 401 13.00 -4.86 13.59
N LEU A 402 12.52 -4.27 14.69
CA LEU A 402 11.55 -4.91 15.57
C LEU A 402 10.21 -5.09 14.85
N PRO A 403 9.41 -6.12 15.16
CA PRO A 403 8.16 -6.38 14.46
C PRO A 403 7.13 -5.28 14.73
N ALA A 404 6.36 -4.93 13.69
CA ALA A 404 5.22 -4.02 13.81
C ALA A 404 3.91 -4.82 13.83
N ALA A 405 2.93 -4.39 14.63
CA ALA A 405 1.64 -5.05 14.69
C ALA A 405 0.75 -4.58 13.54
N ARG A 406 0.11 -5.51 12.83
CA ARG A 406 -0.85 -5.15 11.78
C ARG A 406 -2.13 -4.63 12.41
N ILE A 407 -2.70 -3.60 11.79
CA ILE A 407 -4.03 -3.09 12.15
C ILE A 407 -5.08 -3.86 11.35
N HIS A 408 -6.06 -4.40 12.06
CA HIS A 408 -7.20 -5.13 11.53
C HIS A 408 -8.26 -4.20 10.96
N ASP A 409 -9.17 -4.74 10.16
CA ASP A 409 -10.28 -3.99 9.56
C ASP A 409 -11.27 -3.45 10.60
N ASP A 410 -11.26 -3.99 11.82
CA ASP A 410 -12.02 -3.50 12.99
C ASP A 410 -11.28 -2.43 13.81
N GLY A 411 -10.07 -2.06 13.39
CA GLY A 411 -9.23 -1.05 14.05
C GLY A 411 -8.45 -1.55 15.25
N THR A 412 -8.53 -2.84 15.57
CA THR A 412 -7.70 -3.45 16.62
C THR A 412 -6.31 -3.83 16.08
N TRP A 413 -5.34 -3.94 16.97
CA TRP A 413 -4.05 -4.54 16.71
C TRP A 413 -3.59 -5.24 17.99
N THR A 414 -2.79 -6.29 17.83
CA THR A 414 -2.14 -6.94 18.98
C THR A 414 -0.67 -6.59 18.92
N ALA A 415 -0.21 -5.74 19.85
CA ALA A 415 1.21 -5.48 20.01
C ALA A 415 1.95 -6.82 20.15
N PRO A 416 3.11 -7.02 19.50
CA PRO A 416 3.89 -8.23 19.70
C PRO A 416 4.14 -8.37 21.20
N ALA A 417 3.88 -9.55 21.77
CA ALA A 417 4.14 -9.77 23.19
C ALA A 417 5.58 -9.32 23.48
N GLU A 418 5.77 -8.50 24.53
CA GLU A 418 7.11 -8.10 24.96
C GLU A 418 7.94 -9.37 25.16
N GLY A 419 8.79 -9.68 24.18
CA GLY A 419 9.76 -10.74 24.30
C GLY A 419 10.67 -10.34 25.45
N GLY A 420 10.47 -11.00 26.60
CA GLY A 420 11.10 -10.62 27.85
C GLY A 420 12.59 -10.34 27.64
N ARG A 421 13.00 -9.12 27.99
CA ARG A 421 14.41 -8.73 28.10
C ARG A 421 15.15 -9.87 28.80
N ARG A 422 16.05 -10.53 28.06
CA ARG A 422 17.05 -11.43 28.62
C ARG A 422 18.42 -10.97 28.16
#